data_AF-A0A2H0M1T2-F1
#
_entry.id   AF-A0A2H0M1T2-F1
#
_cell.length_a   1.000
_cell.length_b   1.000
_cell.length_c   1.000
_cell.angle_alpha   90.00
_cell.angle_beta   90.00
_cell.angle_gamma   90.00
#
_symmetry.space_group_name_H-M   'P 1'
#
loop_
_entity.id
_entity.type
_entity.pdbx_description
1 polymer ?
#
loop_
_entity_poly.entity_id
_entity_poly.type
_entity_poly.pdbx_seq_one_letter_code
_entity_poly.pdbx_strand_id
1 'polypeptide(L)' 'MALGNFSKVKTSQSFPKIDDAKMQQMISGTAYHIWERKGKPSGKDWENWLQAEKQIRVKYR' A
#
# COMPACT_ATOMS: atom_id res chain seq x y z
N MET A 1 -17.58 -23.66 4.05
CA MET A 1 -16.45 -23.01 4.73
C MET A 1 -16.22 -21.68 4.03
N ALA A 2 -16.49 -20.56 4.71
CA ALA A 2 -16.53 -19.23 4.10
C ALA A 2 -15.12 -18.68 3.89
N LEU A 3 -14.72 -18.47 2.63
CA LEU A 3 -13.54 -17.66 2.30
C LEU A 3 -14.05 -16.23 2.11
N GLY A 4 -13.65 -15.38 3.05
CA GLY A 4 -14.13 -14.01 3.18
C GLY A 4 -13.99 -13.18 1.90
N ASN A 5 -15.08 -12.49 1.56
CA ASN A 5 -15.09 -11.42 0.58
C ASN A 5 -14.17 -10.30 1.05
N PHE A 6 -12.98 -10.19 0.45
CA PHE A 6 -12.15 -9.00 0.59
C PHE A 6 -12.85 -7.86 -0.13
N SER A 7 -13.57 -7.06 0.67
CA SER A 7 -14.21 -5.82 0.28
C SER A 7 -13.24 -4.98 -0.54
N LYS A 8 -13.60 -4.75 -1.81
CA LYS A 8 -13.04 -3.70 -2.66
C LYS A 8 -13.14 -2.38 -1.89
N VAL A 9 -12.05 -1.98 -1.25
CA VAL A 9 -11.95 -0.68 -0.59
C VAL A 9 -12.02 0.39 -1.67
N LYS A 10 -13.15 1.10 -1.69
CA LYS A 10 -13.30 2.35 -2.43
C LYS A 10 -12.57 3.42 -1.63
N THR A 11 -11.53 3.99 -2.20
CA THR A 11 -11.03 5.30 -1.79
C THR A 11 -10.97 6.19 -3.02
N SER A 12 -12.13 6.75 -3.36
CA SER A 12 -12.19 8.02 -4.11
C SER A 12 -11.55 9.08 -3.22
N GLN A 13 -10.29 9.43 -3.48
CA GLN A 13 -9.75 10.70 -3.00
C GLN A 13 -8.86 11.31 -4.08
N SER A 14 -9.54 12.03 -4.97
CA SER A 14 -8.99 12.83 -6.06
C SER A 14 -7.84 13.73 -5.59
N PHE A 15 -6.64 13.50 -6.13
CA PHE A 15 -5.56 14.49 -6.31
C PHE A 15 -4.91 14.25 -7.69
N PRO A 16 -4.52 15.31 -8.43
CA PRO A 16 -4.45 15.23 -9.88
C PRO A 16 -3.09 14.71 -10.42
N LYS A 17 -3.20 13.85 -11.46
CA LYS A 17 -2.19 13.47 -12.51
C LYS A 17 -1.21 12.31 -12.26
N ILE A 18 -1.42 11.44 -11.27
CA ILE A 18 -0.87 10.07 -11.29
C ILE A 18 -2.05 9.13 -11.11
N ASP A 19 -2.24 8.19 -12.04
CA ASP A 19 -3.29 7.18 -11.97
C ASP A 19 -3.31 6.56 -10.55
N ASP A 20 -4.43 6.66 -9.82
CA ASP A 20 -4.55 6.11 -8.47
C ASP A 20 -4.12 4.63 -8.43
N ALA A 21 -4.43 3.89 -9.49
CA ALA A 21 -4.02 2.52 -9.70
C ALA A 21 -2.49 2.36 -9.74
N LYS A 22 -1.77 3.31 -10.33
CA LYS A 22 -0.31 3.34 -10.38
C LYS A 22 0.26 3.64 -9.00
N MET A 23 -0.30 4.62 -8.29
CA MET A 23 0.17 4.99 -6.96
C MET A 23 -0.01 3.83 -5.97
N GLN A 24 -1.17 3.16 -6.01
CA GLN A 24 -1.43 1.95 -5.20
C GLN A 24 -0.48 0.79 -5.54
N GLN A 25 -0.18 0.55 -6.83
CA GLN A 25 0.80 -0.47 -7.22
C GLN A 25 2.20 -0.20 -6.67
N MET A 26 2.61 1.07 -6.62
CA MET A 26 3.92 1.43 -6.07
C MET A 26 3.96 1.30 -4.55
N ILE A 27 2.88 1.66 -3.87
CA ILE A 27 2.76 1.52 -2.42
C ILE A 27 2.75 0.05 -2.05
N SER A 28 1.99 -0.80 -2.74
CA SER A 28 1.93 -2.24 -2.46
C SER A 28 3.27 -2.93 -2.70
N GLY A 29 3.95 -2.63 -3.83
CA GLY A 29 5.28 -3.17 -4.11
C GLY A 29 6.34 -2.71 -3.11
N THR A 30 6.26 -1.45 -2.65
CA THR A 30 7.17 -0.91 -1.64
C THR A 30 6.89 -1.52 -0.26
N ALA A 31 5.62 -1.68 0.11
CA ALA A 31 5.22 -2.32 1.36
C ALA A 31 5.67 -3.78 1.42
N TYR A 32 5.53 -4.51 0.31
CA TYR A 32 6.01 -5.88 0.17
C TYR A 32 7.53 -5.98 0.35
N HIS A 33 8.30 -5.12 -0.32
CA HIS A 33 9.75 -5.06 -0.14
C HIS A 33 10.16 -4.70 1.31
N ILE A 34 9.43 -3.81 1.98
CA ILE A 34 9.69 -3.49 3.39
C ILE A 34 9.40 -4.71 4.27
N TRP A 35 8.29 -5.41 4.02
CA TRP A 35 7.90 -6.60 4.75
C TRP A 35 8.91 -7.75 4.57
N GLU A 36 9.36 -7.99 3.34
CA GLU A 36 10.42 -8.97 3.06
C GLU A 36 11.74 -8.60 3.73
N ARG A 37 12.19 -7.34 3.61
CA ARG A 37 13.44 -6.87 4.26
C ARG A 37 13.39 -6.96 5.78
N LYS A 38 12.21 -6.77 6.38
CA LYS A 38 12.03 -6.90 7.83
C LYS A 38 11.92 -8.35 8.31
N GLY A 39 11.97 -9.33 7.40
CA GLY A 39 11.86 -10.74 7.76
C GLY A 39 10.42 -11.21 7.99
N LYS A 40 9.45 -10.58 7.32
CA LYS A 40 8.02 -10.95 7.35
C LYS A 40 7.40 -10.88 8.76
N PRO A 41 7.54 -9.76 9.49
CA PRO A 41 6.93 -9.60 10.80
C PRO A 41 5.40 -9.67 10.68
N SER A 42 4.80 -10.66 11.34
CA SER A 42 3.34 -10.81 11.38
C SER A 42 2.71 -9.68 12.20
N GLY A 43 1.67 -9.03 11.68
CA GLY A 43 0.91 -7.98 12.37
C GLY A 43 1.44 -6.55 12.18
N LYS A 44 2.55 -6.39 11.43
CA LYS A 44 3.11 -5.07 11.07
C LYS A 44 2.82 -4.66 9.63
N ASP A 45 1.91 -5.38 8.98
CA ASP A 45 1.55 -5.19 7.57
C ASP A 45 1.02 -3.77 7.32
N TRP A 46 0.20 -3.27 8.24
CA TRP A 46 -0.33 -1.91 8.21
C TRP A 46 0.77 -0.84 8.37
N GLU A 47 1.73 -1.05 9.29
CA GLU A 47 2.88 -0.14 9.48
C GLU A 47 3.76 -0.09 8.24
N ASN A 48 3.99 -1.24 7.60
CA ASN A 48 4.78 -1.35 6.38
C ASN A 48 4.08 -0.65 5.20
N TRP A 49 2.76 -0.76 5.11
CA TRP A 49 1.96 -0.01 4.13
C TRP A 49 2.06 1.50 4.36
N LEU A 50 1.86 1.97 5.59
CA LEU A 50 1.92 3.39 5.94
C LEU A 50 3.31 3.99 5.66
N GLN A 51 4.36 3.22 5.91
CA GLN A 51 5.74 3.58 5.61
C GLN A 51 6.00 3.65 4.10
N ALA A 52 5.44 2.73 3.32
CA ALA A 52 5.49 2.76 1.86
C ALA A 52 4.77 3.97 1.27
N GLU A 53 3.55 4.26 1.73
CA GLU A 53 2.77 5.41 1.28
C GLU A 53 3.50 6.72 1.53
N LYS A 54 4.07 6.92 2.73
CA LYS A 54 4.90 8.10 3.02
C LYS A 54 6.08 8.23 2.05
N GLN A 55 6.77 7.14 1.73
CA GLN A 55 7.90 7.19 0.81
C GLN A 55 7.48 7.55 -0.61
N ILE A 56 6.39 6.97 -1.11
CA ILE A 56 5.84 7.30 -2.43
C ILE A 56 5.38 8.76 -2.45
N ARG A 57 4.63 9.20 -1.44
CA ARG A 57 4.14 10.58 -1.35
C ARG A 57 5.27 11.62 -1.30
N VAL A 58 6.38 11.33 -0.60
CA VAL A 58 7.56 12.19 -0.58
C VAL A 58 8.28 12.19 -1.93
N LYS A 59 8.36 11.04 -2.61
CA LYS A 59 9.02 10.90 -3.92
C LYS A 59 8.31 11.64 -5.04
N TYR A 60 6.98 11.78 -4.94
CA TYR A 60 6.13 12.44 -5.93
C TYR A 60 5.64 13.84 -5.49
N ARG A 61 6.28 14.42 -4.48
CA ARG A 61 6.08 15.81 -4.04
C ARG A 61 7.02 16.75 -4.80
#